data_AF-A0A0D1XMF4-F1
#
_entry.id   AF-A0A0D1XMF4-F1
#
_cell.length_a   1.000
_cell.length_b   1.000
_cell.length_c   1.000
_cell.angle_alpha   90.00
_cell.angle_beta   90.00
_cell.angle_gamma   90.00
#
_symmetry.space_group_name_H-M   'P 1'
#
loop_
_entity.id
_entity.type
_entity.pdbx_description
1 polymer ?
#
loop_
_entity_poly.entity_id
_entity_poly.type
_entity_poly.pdbx_seq_one_letter_code
_entity_poly.pdbx_strand_id
1 'polypeptide(L)'
;MRSMPVTRQEWPIRPVPAMSPMDLHWTQDYFMNKEHRLDFQKRDDGHDDNYDEALYNSTVLQLPAHVSEDDLDERVAEDAKGLGLLPFRPMLDIDDITSSVSTITIASDSPNQGPRSIQSQSTPPTSCASSEHRPAIQPSRSSEKPLSGPLTVPHLSDAEKRRRSPFARGFRRMAGFRKRRFTGNSSSTLTSINSDVDTQVSEKPSVNSIPKRTPSDQSSTSSWSHRPSPPPARPSHDDQMTQDREALQRSTECKEILDLRMKQLEEKARFLEYQVFLLSQLHSRRDSAKDRRRVDQDRIIAEHIEKRDHAVEELEARQLEEEMKIQEEHDLEKRAVLFRLRHMEAYCQNPTPPTTPVDVTSGRTSVEVPLPERKVTEKDYHNLAQQYRERDAMDTLHKSKINVLRGKQKRAVENLMNRRDLEIEKLERDQQKELAAIDSEYASQEHQLLMGLSTRKARLEARWRTQATIQRTRMEKMTGERFAPLPDVTVQESDRKDAACESG
;
A
#
# COMPACT_ATOMS: atom_id res chain seq x y z
N MET A 1 34.23 27.02 -27.39
CA MET A 1 32.94 26.31 -27.30
C MET A 1 32.18 26.57 -28.58
N ARG A 2 32.14 25.60 -29.51
CA ARG A 2 31.41 25.69 -30.78
C ARG A 2 30.03 25.08 -30.58
N SER A 3 28.97 25.86 -30.76
CA SER A 3 27.59 25.37 -30.83
C SER A 3 27.40 24.56 -32.10
N MET A 4 26.89 23.34 -31.96
CA MET A 4 26.36 22.54 -33.06
C MET A 4 24.84 22.68 -33.10
N PRO A 5 24.22 22.80 -34.29
CA PRO A 5 22.78 22.81 -34.43
C PRO A 5 22.23 21.39 -34.39
N VAL A 6 21.20 21.17 -33.58
CA VAL A 6 20.40 19.94 -33.51
C VAL A 6 19.35 20.00 -34.62
N THR A 7 19.49 19.16 -35.63
CA THR A 7 18.46 18.92 -36.65
C THR A 7 17.39 17.96 -36.08
N ARG A 8 16.18 18.47 -35.93
CA ARG A 8 14.99 17.71 -35.52
C ARG A 8 14.44 16.96 -36.73
N GLN A 9 14.54 15.63 -36.70
CA GLN A 9 14.03 14.75 -37.75
C GLN A 9 12.52 14.52 -37.48
N GLU A 10 11.66 15.17 -38.26
CA GLU A 10 10.21 14.94 -38.22
C GLU A 10 9.87 13.70 -39.06
N TRP A 11 9.19 12.74 -38.43
CA TRP A 11 8.65 11.55 -39.10
C TRP A 11 7.26 11.87 -39.68
N PRO A 12 6.93 11.38 -40.89
CA PRO A 12 5.63 11.61 -41.49
C PRO A 12 4.55 10.84 -40.72
N ILE A 13 3.60 11.59 -40.16
CA ILE A 13 2.36 11.07 -39.58
C ILE A 13 1.54 10.45 -40.72
N ARG A 14 1.31 9.14 -40.67
CA ARG A 14 0.37 8.49 -41.57
C ARG A 14 -1.06 8.87 -41.17
N PRO A 15 -1.94 9.22 -42.12
CA PRO A 15 -3.35 9.48 -41.83
C PRO A 15 -4.04 8.17 -41.41
N VAL A 16 -4.69 8.22 -40.26
CA VAL A 16 -5.59 7.17 -39.77
C VAL A 16 -6.86 7.21 -40.63
N PRO A 17 -7.40 6.07 -41.10
CA PRO A 17 -8.63 6.06 -41.87
C PRO A 17 -9.80 6.55 -41.00
N ALA A 18 -10.58 7.49 -41.55
CA ALA A 18 -11.81 7.98 -40.93
C ALA A 18 -12.81 6.82 -40.80
N MET A 19 -13.08 6.40 -39.57
CA MET A 19 -14.17 5.47 -39.27
C MET A 19 -15.52 6.18 -39.39
N SER A 20 -16.48 5.47 -39.97
CA SER A 20 -17.83 5.95 -40.28
C SER A 20 -18.65 6.25 -39.00
N PRO A 21 -19.45 7.33 -38.93
CA PRO A 21 -20.18 7.74 -37.71
C PRO A 21 -21.39 6.89 -37.30
N MET A 22 -21.58 5.67 -37.80
CA MET A 22 -22.83 4.91 -37.61
C MET A 22 -22.75 3.70 -36.67
N ASP A 23 -21.56 3.29 -36.20
CA ASP A 23 -21.40 2.05 -35.41
C ASP A 23 -21.00 2.28 -33.93
N LEU A 24 -21.22 3.48 -33.39
CA LEU A 24 -20.75 3.88 -32.04
C LEU A 24 -21.88 4.19 -31.03
N HIS A 25 -23.11 3.73 -31.26
CA HIS A 25 -24.24 4.07 -30.39
C HIS A 25 -24.82 2.92 -29.55
N TRP A 26 -24.21 1.72 -29.55
CA TRP A 26 -24.74 0.57 -28.79
C TRP A 26 -23.87 0.07 -27.63
N THR A 27 -22.65 0.59 -27.43
CA THR A 27 -21.76 0.14 -26.33
C THR A 27 -21.58 1.15 -25.20
N GLN A 28 -21.98 2.41 -25.36
CA GLN A 28 -21.79 3.44 -24.32
C GLN A 28 -23.01 3.60 -23.38
N ASP A 29 -24.22 3.36 -23.87
CA ASP A 29 -25.45 3.57 -23.08
C ASP A 29 -25.83 2.39 -22.18
N TYR A 30 -25.23 1.21 -22.36
CA TYR A 30 -25.47 0.05 -21.48
C TYR A 30 -24.59 0.03 -20.23
N PHE A 31 -23.51 0.82 -20.17
CA PHE A 31 -22.56 0.81 -19.04
C PHE A 31 -22.73 1.98 -18.06
N MET A 32 -23.48 3.04 -18.41
CA MET A 32 -23.63 4.24 -17.57
C MET A 32 -25.01 4.41 -16.93
N ASN A 33 -25.99 3.54 -17.20
CA ASN A 33 -27.37 3.72 -16.73
C ASN A 33 -27.85 2.68 -15.71
N LYS A 34 -26.94 2.20 -14.86
CA LYS A 34 -27.28 1.38 -13.68
C LYS A 34 -26.60 1.85 -12.39
N GLU A 35 -26.41 3.16 -12.24
CA GLU A 35 -26.30 3.79 -10.92
C GLU A 35 -27.69 3.94 -10.27
N HIS A 36 -28.42 2.82 -10.17
CA HIS A 36 -29.31 2.69 -9.02
C HIS A 36 -28.42 2.42 -7.83
N ARG A 37 -28.00 3.51 -7.21
CA ARG A 37 -27.49 3.60 -5.84
C ARG A 37 -28.53 3.02 -4.89
N LEU A 38 -28.60 1.69 -4.86
CA LEU A 38 -29.04 0.99 -3.68
C LEU A 38 -27.93 1.27 -2.66
N ASP A 39 -28.23 2.15 -1.70
CA ASP A 39 -27.53 2.18 -0.43
C ASP A 39 -27.73 0.78 0.19
N PHE A 40 -26.88 -0.16 -0.23
CA PHE A 40 -26.77 -1.49 0.35
C PHE A 40 -26.10 -1.27 1.70
N GLN A 41 -26.95 -0.91 2.67
CA GLN A 41 -26.66 -0.85 4.07
C GLN A 41 -25.87 -2.12 4.41
N LYS A 42 -24.63 -1.91 4.82
CA LYS A 42 -23.66 -2.88 5.32
C LYS A 42 -24.33 -3.86 6.29
N ARG A 43 -24.89 -4.95 5.77
CA ARG A 43 -25.20 -6.14 6.55
C ARG A 43 -23.89 -6.90 6.62
N ASP A 44 -23.18 -6.74 7.74
CA ASP A 44 -22.10 -7.63 8.19
C ASP A 44 -22.70 -9.00 8.56
N ASP A 45 -23.59 -9.55 7.73
CA ASP A 45 -24.00 -10.94 7.82
C ASP A 45 -22.96 -11.69 7.01
N GLY A 46 -22.00 -12.32 7.69
CA GLY A 46 -20.91 -13.12 7.14
C GLY A 46 -21.35 -14.38 6.39
N HIS A 47 -22.35 -14.26 5.52
CA HIS A 47 -22.59 -15.21 4.45
C HIS A 47 -21.63 -14.86 3.32
N ASP A 48 -20.48 -15.52 3.37
CA ASP A 48 -19.45 -15.58 2.34
C ASP A 48 -19.96 -16.37 1.10
N ASP A 49 -21.23 -16.22 0.77
CA ASP A 49 -21.82 -16.75 -0.44
C ASP A 49 -21.60 -15.72 -1.54
N ASN A 50 -20.36 -15.67 -2.03
CA ASN A 50 -19.93 -14.92 -3.21
C ASN A 50 -20.63 -15.42 -4.51
N TYR A 51 -21.68 -16.21 -4.37
CA TYR A 51 -22.48 -16.84 -5.41
C TYR A 51 -23.95 -16.65 -5.10
N ASP A 52 -24.58 -15.79 -5.88
CA ASP A 52 -26.03 -15.73 -5.89
C ASP A 52 -26.55 -16.89 -6.76
N GLU A 53 -26.93 -17.98 -6.08
CA GLU A 53 -27.51 -19.16 -6.71
C GLU A 53 -28.75 -18.82 -7.56
N ALA A 54 -29.56 -17.86 -7.11
CA ALA A 54 -30.73 -17.44 -7.85
C ALA A 54 -30.34 -16.68 -9.13
N LEU A 55 -29.25 -15.90 -9.08
CA LEU A 55 -28.70 -15.26 -10.27
C LEU A 55 -28.17 -16.30 -11.27
N TYR A 56 -27.45 -17.32 -10.81
CA TYR A 56 -26.99 -18.42 -11.69
C TYR A 56 -28.16 -19.16 -12.35
N ASN A 57 -29.15 -19.56 -11.56
CA ASN A 57 -30.33 -20.29 -12.05
C ASN A 57 -31.14 -19.48 -13.07
N SER A 58 -31.29 -18.18 -12.86
CA SER A 58 -32.03 -17.32 -13.78
C SER A 58 -31.24 -16.93 -15.03
N THR A 59 -29.94 -16.64 -14.91
CA THR A 59 -29.12 -16.13 -16.03
C THR A 59 -28.58 -17.24 -16.92
N VAL A 60 -28.00 -18.29 -16.33
CA VAL A 60 -27.37 -19.39 -17.07
C VAL A 60 -28.41 -20.44 -17.46
N LEU A 61 -29.13 -20.96 -16.46
CA LEU A 61 -30.06 -22.08 -16.65
C LEU A 61 -31.45 -21.66 -17.13
N GLN A 62 -31.79 -20.37 -17.03
CA GLN A 62 -33.11 -19.82 -17.35
C GLN A 62 -34.25 -20.54 -16.61
N LEU A 63 -33.99 -20.99 -15.39
CA LEU A 63 -34.98 -21.65 -14.54
C LEU A 63 -35.93 -20.63 -13.90
N PRO A 64 -37.22 -20.98 -13.75
CA PRO A 64 -38.13 -20.20 -12.90
C PRO A 64 -37.60 -20.10 -11.47
N ALA A 65 -37.88 -19.00 -10.78
CA ALA A 65 -37.36 -18.74 -9.42
C ALA A 65 -37.71 -19.79 -8.34
N HIS A 66 -38.67 -20.68 -8.62
CA HIS A 66 -39.09 -21.76 -7.71
C HIS A 66 -38.48 -23.12 -8.05
N VAL A 67 -37.71 -23.21 -9.14
CA VAL A 67 -37.07 -24.45 -9.58
C VAL A 67 -35.57 -24.31 -9.35
N SER A 68 -35.00 -25.23 -8.58
CA SER A 68 -33.57 -25.30 -8.33
C SER A 68 -32.84 -26.10 -9.42
N GLU A 69 -31.52 -25.93 -9.50
CA GLU A 69 -30.69 -26.79 -10.36
C GLU A 69 -30.81 -28.28 -9.96
N ASP A 70 -31.00 -28.57 -8.67
CA ASP A 70 -31.18 -29.92 -8.16
C ASP A 70 -32.47 -30.57 -8.73
N ASP A 71 -33.57 -29.82 -8.80
CA ASP A 71 -34.83 -30.29 -9.42
C ASP A 71 -34.66 -30.59 -10.91
N LEU A 72 -33.82 -29.80 -11.61
CA LEU A 72 -33.51 -30.02 -13.02
C LEU A 72 -32.69 -31.30 -13.21
N ASP A 73 -31.68 -31.51 -12.38
CA ASP A 73 -30.82 -32.70 -12.43
C ASP A 73 -31.60 -33.96 -12.04
N GLU A 74 -32.48 -33.88 -11.04
CA GLU A 74 -33.36 -34.99 -10.64
C GLU A 74 -34.27 -35.41 -11.81
N ARG A 75 -34.88 -34.44 -12.50
CA ARG A 75 -35.72 -34.71 -13.68
C ARG A 75 -34.93 -35.37 -14.81
N VAL A 76 -33.71 -34.91 -15.08
CA VAL A 76 -32.83 -35.53 -16.08
C VAL A 76 -32.45 -36.96 -15.66
N ALA A 77 -32.21 -37.19 -14.37
CA ALA A 77 -31.90 -38.52 -13.85
C ALA A 77 -33.09 -39.48 -13.91
N GLU A 78 -34.31 -39.01 -13.66
CA GLU A 78 -35.55 -39.78 -13.83
C GLU A 78 -35.78 -40.16 -15.29
N ASP A 79 -35.58 -39.22 -16.22
CA ASP A 79 -35.66 -39.47 -17.66
C ASP A 79 -34.66 -40.54 -18.12
N ALA A 80 -33.41 -40.49 -17.60
CA ALA A 80 -32.40 -41.51 -17.86
C ALA A 80 -32.85 -42.90 -17.34
N LYS A 81 -33.33 -42.97 -16.09
CA LYS A 81 -33.82 -44.22 -15.48
C LYS A 81 -34.98 -44.81 -16.27
N GLY A 82 -35.92 -43.98 -16.74
CA GLY A 82 -37.04 -44.42 -17.58
C GLY A 82 -36.62 -45.07 -18.89
N LEU A 83 -35.41 -44.78 -19.37
CA LEU A 83 -34.83 -45.39 -20.56
C LEU A 83 -33.93 -46.59 -20.28
N GLY A 84 -33.71 -46.94 -19.00
CA GLY A 84 -32.76 -47.97 -18.57
C GLY A 84 -31.31 -47.50 -18.57
N LEU A 85 -31.07 -46.19 -18.55
CA LEU A 85 -29.74 -45.59 -18.50
C LEU A 85 -29.35 -45.30 -17.06
N LEU A 86 -28.07 -45.48 -16.74
CA LEU A 86 -27.50 -45.01 -15.47
C LEU A 86 -27.16 -43.52 -15.61
N PRO A 87 -27.66 -42.64 -14.72
CA PRO A 87 -27.32 -41.22 -14.77
C PRO A 87 -25.82 -41.02 -14.56
N PHE A 88 -25.22 -40.12 -15.33
CA PHE A 88 -23.81 -39.80 -15.18
C PHE A 88 -23.63 -39.01 -13.88
N ARG A 89 -22.93 -39.59 -12.90
CA ARG A 89 -22.48 -38.81 -11.74
C ARG A 89 -21.28 -38.00 -12.18
N PRO A 90 -21.25 -36.67 -11.95
CA PRO A 90 -20.01 -35.92 -12.09
C PRO A 90 -19.00 -36.58 -11.15
N MET A 91 -18.03 -37.29 -11.73
CA MET A 91 -16.84 -37.72 -11.00
C MET A 91 -16.10 -36.43 -10.71
N LEU A 92 -16.35 -35.83 -9.54
CA LEU A 92 -15.42 -34.86 -9.00
C LEU A 92 -14.14 -35.65 -8.76
N ASP A 93 -13.17 -35.46 -9.64
CA ASP A 93 -11.85 -36.13 -9.67
C ASP A 93 -10.98 -35.84 -8.43
N ILE A 94 -11.60 -35.36 -7.36
CA ILE A 94 -11.01 -35.00 -6.08
C ILE A 94 -10.84 -36.26 -5.20
N ASP A 95 -11.69 -37.27 -5.37
CA ASP A 95 -11.61 -38.52 -4.59
C ASP A 95 -10.44 -39.42 -5.03
N ASP A 96 -9.99 -39.37 -6.28
CA ASP A 96 -8.84 -40.17 -6.75
C ASP A 96 -7.50 -39.61 -6.26
N ILE A 97 -7.44 -38.32 -5.93
CA ILE A 97 -6.25 -37.71 -5.30
C ILE A 97 -6.23 -38.02 -3.81
N THR A 98 -7.39 -38.03 -3.12
CA THR A 98 -7.44 -38.31 -1.67
C THR A 98 -7.36 -39.80 -1.33
N SER A 99 -7.84 -40.69 -2.21
CA SER A 99 -7.67 -42.14 -2.10
C SER A 99 -6.19 -42.56 -2.20
N SER A 100 -5.35 -41.80 -2.92
CA SER A 100 -3.91 -42.05 -3.04
C SER A 100 -3.03 -41.45 -1.92
N VAL A 101 -3.59 -40.79 -0.90
CA VAL A 101 -2.82 -40.26 0.26
C VAL A 101 -3.05 -41.06 1.55
N SER A 102 -3.75 -42.19 1.49
CA SER A 102 -3.86 -43.09 2.64
C SER A 102 -2.60 -43.95 2.78
N THR A 103 -1.84 -43.71 3.86
CA THR A 103 -0.73 -44.53 4.40
C THR A 103 0.70 -44.11 4.01
N ILE A 104 1.17 -42.98 4.55
CA ILE A 104 2.57 -42.90 4.99
C ILE A 104 2.61 -42.40 6.44
N THR A 105 2.68 -43.36 7.36
CA THR A 105 3.04 -43.12 8.76
C THR A 105 4.51 -42.74 8.82
N ILE A 106 4.82 -41.46 8.96
CA ILE A 106 6.15 -41.01 9.41
C ILE A 106 6.17 -41.14 10.94
N ALA A 107 6.40 -42.39 11.38
CA ALA A 107 7.10 -42.63 12.62
C ALA A 107 8.59 -42.63 12.29
N SER A 108 9.36 -41.72 12.86
CA SER A 108 10.82 -41.83 12.86
C SER A 108 11.33 -41.28 14.17
N ASP A 109 11.62 -42.24 15.02
CA ASP A 109 12.39 -42.17 16.24
C ASP A 109 13.65 -41.32 16.09
N SER A 110 13.89 -40.45 17.07
CA SER A 110 15.20 -39.87 17.31
C SER A 110 15.79 -40.51 18.57
N PRO A 111 16.81 -41.37 18.44
CA PRO A 111 17.57 -41.83 19.59
C PRO A 111 18.86 -41.01 19.68
N ASN A 112 18.92 -40.07 20.61
CA ASN A 112 20.16 -39.75 21.31
C ASN A 112 19.86 -39.08 22.66
N GLN A 113 20.03 -39.89 23.70
CA GLN A 113 20.06 -39.46 25.09
C GLN A 113 21.41 -38.79 25.40
N GLY A 114 21.38 -37.68 26.13
CA GLY A 114 22.52 -37.07 26.82
C GLY A 114 22.07 -35.89 27.69
N PRO A 115 22.64 -35.68 28.89
CA PRO A 115 21.82 -35.56 30.10
C PRO A 115 21.64 -34.16 30.69
N ARG A 116 20.55 -34.01 31.45
CA ARG A 116 20.31 -33.18 32.65
C ARG A 116 20.94 -31.78 32.72
N SER A 117 20.12 -30.73 32.97
CA SER A 117 20.30 -29.85 34.16
C SER A 117 19.25 -28.71 34.26
N ILE A 118 18.58 -28.65 35.42
CA ILE A 118 18.16 -27.45 36.20
C ILE A 118 17.06 -26.52 35.63
N GLN A 119 15.84 -26.76 36.12
CA GLN A 119 15.09 -25.86 37.03
C GLN A 119 15.02 -24.36 36.68
N SER A 120 13.85 -23.87 36.29
CA SER A 120 13.34 -22.50 36.54
C SER A 120 11.82 -22.50 36.29
N GLN A 121 11.02 -22.72 37.34
CA GLN A 121 10.27 -21.67 38.06
C GLN A 121 9.35 -20.84 37.15
N SER A 122 8.09 -21.25 37.20
CA SER A 122 6.88 -20.60 36.74
C SER A 122 6.63 -19.27 37.48
N THR A 123 6.25 -18.24 36.73
CA THR A 123 5.58 -17.05 37.26
C THR A 123 4.16 -16.96 36.71
N PRO A 124 3.13 -16.79 37.57
CA PRO A 124 1.73 -16.68 37.18
C PRO A 124 1.39 -15.28 36.62
N PRO A 125 0.31 -15.15 35.82
CA PRO A 125 -0.15 -13.86 35.29
C PRO A 125 -0.86 -13.03 36.37
N THR A 126 -0.36 -11.83 36.62
CA THR A 126 -0.96 -10.84 37.51
C THR A 126 -2.13 -10.14 36.81
N SER A 127 -3.35 -10.44 37.25
CA SER A 127 -4.54 -9.66 36.94
C SER A 127 -4.57 -8.41 37.82
N CYS A 128 -4.65 -7.22 37.21
CA CYS A 128 -4.97 -5.98 37.92
C CYS A 128 -6.29 -5.42 37.38
N ALA A 129 -7.25 -5.38 38.29
CA ALA A 129 -8.52 -4.70 38.21
C ALA A 129 -8.40 -3.19 38.51
N SER A 130 -9.55 -2.51 38.38
CA SER A 130 -9.89 -1.14 38.82
C SER A 130 -9.52 0.02 37.88
N SER A 131 -10.37 1.04 37.67
CA SER A 131 -11.56 1.48 38.41
C SER A 131 -12.48 2.36 37.53
N GLU A 132 -13.78 2.23 37.78
CA GLU A 132 -14.81 3.24 37.53
C GLU A 132 -14.45 4.60 38.17
N HIS A 133 -14.78 5.70 37.46
CA HIS A 133 -15.49 6.88 37.96
C HIS A 133 -15.59 7.92 36.85
N ARG A 134 -16.76 8.04 36.21
CA ARG A 134 -17.11 9.20 35.39
C ARG A 134 -18.53 9.62 35.73
N PRO A 135 -18.78 10.81 36.28
CA PRO A 135 -20.14 11.27 36.49
C PRO A 135 -20.77 11.74 35.18
N ALA A 136 -22.02 11.33 35.02
CA ALA A 136 -22.95 11.68 33.96
C ALA A 136 -23.26 13.18 33.95
N ILE A 137 -23.27 13.79 32.77
CA ILE A 137 -23.98 15.04 32.51
C ILE A 137 -25.05 14.72 31.48
N GLN A 138 -26.31 14.85 31.90
CA GLN A 138 -27.50 14.68 31.07
C GLN A 138 -27.62 15.79 30.00
N PRO A 139 -28.32 15.52 28.90
CA PRO A 139 -28.67 16.51 27.89
C PRO A 139 -30.01 17.20 28.22
N SER A 140 -30.04 18.53 28.21
CA SER A 140 -31.29 19.29 28.20
C SER A 140 -31.67 19.68 26.77
N ARG A 141 -32.90 19.31 26.40
CA ARG A 141 -33.60 19.64 25.17
C ARG A 141 -33.91 21.14 25.04
N SER A 142 -33.94 21.59 23.78
CA SER A 142 -34.86 22.56 23.15
C SER A 142 -35.28 23.84 23.90
N SER A 143 -34.93 25.00 23.36
CA SER A 143 -35.93 26.07 23.12
C SER A 143 -35.41 27.11 22.10
N GLU A 144 -36.34 27.85 21.52
CA GLU A 144 -36.32 28.50 20.21
C GLU A 144 -35.77 29.94 20.22
N LYS A 145 -35.43 30.42 19.01
CA LYS A 145 -35.26 31.82 18.55
C LYS A 145 -36.54 32.66 18.87
N PRO A 146 -36.62 34.03 18.81
CA PRO A 146 -35.76 34.93 18.03
C PRO A 146 -35.51 36.41 18.47
N LEU A 147 -34.56 37.04 17.75
CA LEU A 147 -34.47 38.44 17.23
C LEU A 147 -34.43 39.70 18.15
N SER A 148 -33.45 40.56 17.81
CA SER A 148 -33.43 42.07 17.83
C SER A 148 -32.54 42.76 18.88
N GLY A 149 -31.59 43.61 18.42
CA GLY A 149 -30.73 44.50 19.24
C GLY A 149 -31.43 45.82 19.65
N PRO A 150 -30.75 46.98 19.82
CA PRO A 150 -29.31 47.28 19.86
C PRO A 150 -28.87 48.27 21.00
N LEU A 151 -27.58 48.64 21.01
CA LEU A 151 -26.94 49.86 21.57
C LEU A 151 -27.02 50.16 23.09
N THR A 152 -25.89 50.05 23.82
CA THR A 152 -25.35 51.15 24.67
C THR A 152 -23.89 50.91 25.11
N VAL A 153 -23.03 51.90 24.84
CA VAL A 153 -21.72 52.21 25.46
C VAL A 153 -22.02 53.47 26.31
N PRO A 154 -21.47 53.77 27.52
CA PRO A 154 -20.03 53.78 27.84
C PRO A 154 -19.63 53.45 29.30
N HIS A 155 -18.34 53.28 29.59
CA HIS A 155 -17.55 54.19 30.43
C HIS A 155 -16.13 53.65 30.69
N LEU A 156 -15.17 54.57 30.58
CA LEU A 156 -13.76 54.46 30.93
C LEU A 156 -13.56 54.16 32.42
N SER A 157 -12.58 53.31 32.76
CA SER A 157 -11.67 53.63 33.87
C SER A 157 -10.36 52.87 33.73
N ASP A 158 -9.29 53.66 33.66
CA ASP A 158 -7.91 53.29 33.91
C ASP A 158 -7.74 52.65 35.29
N ALA A 159 -6.96 51.57 35.35
CA ALA A 159 -6.13 51.28 36.51
C ALA A 159 -5.04 50.25 36.14
N GLU A 160 -3.84 50.78 35.89
CA GLU A 160 -2.58 50.08 36.03
C GLU A 160 -2.53 49.23 37.32
N LYS A 161 -2.06 47.98 37.19
CA LYS A 161 -1.03 47.38 38.06
C LYS A 161 -0.62 45.99 37.55
N ARG A 162 0.51 46.01 36.85
CA ARG A 162 1.75 45.26 37.19
C ARG A 162 1.64 43.78 37.57
N ARG A 163 2.43 43.00 36.81
CA ARG A 163 3.18 41.78 37.17
C ARG A 163 2.49 40.43 36.93
N ARG A 164 2.73 39.88 35.73
CA ARG A 164 3.02 38.45 35.55
C ARG A 164 4.37 38.29 34.84
N SER A 165 5.30 37.61 35.49
CA SER A 165 6.54 37.06 34.92
C SER A 165 6.61 35.60 35.34
N PRO A 166 6.53 34.62 34.42
CA PRO A 166 6.63 33.20 34.73
C PRO A 166 7.98 32.58 34.33
N PHE A 167 9.08 33.33 34.34
CA PHE A 167 10.42 32.79 34.09
C PHE A 167 11.27 32.75 35.35
N ALA A 168 10.93 31.85 36.27
CA ALA A 168 11.79 31.55 37.41
C ALA A 168 11.53 30.13 37.94
N ARG A 169 11.92 29.11 37.17
CA ARG A 169 12.15 27.74 37.67
C ARG A 169 12.93 26.97 36.61
N GLY A 170 14.18 26.59 36.92
CA GLY A 170 14.86 25.62 36.05
C GLY A 170 16.37 25.54 36.04
N PHE A 171 17.12 26.05 37.02
CA PHE A 171 18.54 25.71 37.14
C PHE A 171 18.85 25.11 38.51
N ARG A 172 18.77 23.78 38.59
CA ARG A 172 19.47 23.00 39.62
C ARG A 172 20.56 22.16 38.96
N ARG A 173 21.80 22.60 39.20
CA ARG A 173 22.95 21.80 39.65
C ARG A 173 23.00 20.34 39.15
N MET A 174 23.88 20.10 38.19
CA MET A 174 24.68 18.87 38.18
C MET A 174 26.15 19.27 38.21
N ALA A 175 26.67 19.33 39.44
CA ALA A 175 28.09 19.42 39.70
C ALA A 175 28.65 17.98 39.77
N GLY A 176 29.71 17.75 39.00
CA GLY A 176 30.70 16.72 39.29
C GLY A 176 30.56 15.44 38.52
N PHE A 177 31.30 15.31 37.41
CA PHE A 177 32.09 14.10 37.20
C PHE A 177 33.48 14.48 36.69
N ARG A 178 34.44 13.72 37.18
CA ARG A 178 35.85 14.07 37.30
C ARG A 178 36.61 13.93 35.99
N LYS A 179 37.54 14.86 35.84
CA LYS A 179 38.72 14.88 34.96
C LYS A 179 39.56 13.59 35.14
N ARG A 180 39.89 12.91 34.03
CA ARG A 180 41.22 12.28 33.83
C ARG A 180 41.59 12.42 32.35
N ARG A 181 42.68 13.15 32.09
CA ARG A 181 43.49 13.01 30.87
C ARG A 181 44.47 11.87 31.12
N PHE A 182 44.65 10.98 30.16
CA PHE A 182 45.97 10.50 29.75
C PHE A 182 45.98 10.26 28.25
N THR A 183 47.13 10.61 27.69
CA THR A 183 47.58 10.60 26.30
C THR A 183 47.97 9.20 25.84
N GLY A 184 47.92 8.97 24.52
CA GLY A 184 48.89 8.11 23.83
C GLY A 184 48.32 6.88 23.12
N ASN A 185 48.31 6.98 21.79
CA ASN A 185 48.58 5.97 20.76
C ASN A 185 48.42 4.48 21.14
N SER A 186 47.59 3.76 20.39
CA SER A 186 48.05 2.81 19.36
C SER A 186 46.89 1.94 18.84
N SER A 187 47.13 1.43 17.64
CA SER A 187 46.28 0.66 16.76
C SER A 187 45.77 -0.66 17.33
N SER A 188 44.65 -1.12 16.75
CA SER A 188 44.36 -2.52 16.37
C SER A 188 43.12 -3.17 17.00
N THR A 189 42.39 -3.86 16.12
CA THR A 189 41.59 -5.09 16.30
C THR A 189 40.22 -5.02 17.02
N LEU A 190 39.10 -5.05 16.26
CA LEU A 190 38.36 -6.29 15.88
C LEU A 190 36.95 -6.04 15.31
N THR A 191 36.57 -6.94 14.39
CA THR A 191 35.21 -7.46 14.06
C THR A 191 34.15 -6.57 13.43
N SER A 192 33.86 -6.83 12.16
CA SER A 192 32.48 -6.95 11.66
C SER A 192 32.39 -7.96 10.52
N ILE A 193 31.47 -8.90 10.69
CA ILE A 193 31.05 -9.99 9.81
C ILE A 193 29.86 -9.50 8.94
N ASN A 194 29.62 -10.20 7.80
CA ASN A 194 28.55 -10.11 6.78
C ASN A 194 28.91 -9.29 5.53
N SER A 195 29.19 -9.89 4.35
CA SER A 195 28.46 -10.80 3.43
C SER A 195 28.14 -9.99 2.16
N ASP A 196 28.91 -10.10 1.09
CA ASP A 196 28.83 -11.11 0.02
C ASP A 196 27.71 -10.82 -1.00
N VAL A 197 28.11 -10.27 -2.16
CA VAL A 197 27.58 -10.57 -3.50
C VAL A 197 28.47 -9.82 -4.51
N ASP A 198 29.41 -10.57 -5.08
CA ASP A 198 30.26 -10.13 -6.18
C ASP A 198 29.57 -10.42 -7.51
N THR A 199 29.48 -9.40 -8.36
CA THR A 199 29.05 -9.52 -9.75
C THR A 199 30.30 -9.52 -10.61
N GLN A 200 30.77 -10.71 -11.02
CA GLN A 200 31.80 -10.83 -12.04
C GLN A 200 31.21 -11.15 -13.41
N VAL A 201 31.40 -10.17 -14.29
CA VAL A 201 31.39 -10.24 -15.74
C VAL A 201 32.64 -10.97 -16.19
N SER A 202 32.53 -12.05 -16.98
CA SER A 202 33.40 -12.27 -18.15
C SER A 202 32.97 -13.44 -19.04
N GLU A 203 32.68 -13.09 -20.29
CA GLU A 203 33.11 -13.71 -21.56
C GLU A 203 32.80 -15.17 -21.96
N LYS A 204 32.42 -15.27 -23.25
CA LYS A 204 32.14 -16.43 -24.14
C LYS A 204 33.46 -17.18 -24.50
N PRO A 205 33.54 -18.16 -25.44
CA PRO A 205 32.53 -18.93 -26.20
C PRO A 205 32.81 -20.47 -26.27
N SER A 206 32.03 -21.22 -27.09
CA SER A 206 32.53 -22.28 -28.01
C SER A 206 32.17 -23.78 -27.74
N VAL A 207 31.55 -24.37 -28.77
CA VAL A 207 31.73 -25.74 -29.35
C VAL A 207 31.06 -26.99 -28.72
N ASN A 208 30.18 -27.58 -29.55
CA ASN A 208 29.85 -28.99 -29.82
C ASN A 208 30.11 -30.07 -28.75
N SER A 209 29.07 -30.87 -28.47
CA SER A 209 29.20 -32.35 -28.49
C SER A 209 27.84 -33.07 -28.40
N ILE A 210 27.52 -33.81 -29.47
CA ILE A 210 26.68 -35.02 -29.50
C ILE A 210 27.43 -36.11 -28.70
N PRO A 211 26.79 -36.97 -27.86
CA PRO A 211 26.51 -38.35 -28.32
C PRO A 211 25.34 -39.14 -27.66
N LYS A 212 24.74 -39.97 -28.54
CA LYS A 212 24.44 -41.42 -28.39
C LYS A 212 23.17 -41.93 -27.68
N ARG A 213 22.69 -42.99 -28.32
CA ARG A 213 21.52 -43.86 -28.11
C ARG A 213 21.82 -45.03 -27.16
N THR A 214 20.76 -45.53 -26.48
CA THR A 214 20.37 -46.94 -26.13
C THR A 214 21.37 -47.82 -25.34
N PRO A 215 20.95 -48.79 -24.48
CA PRO A 215 19.89 -49.79 -24.77
C PRO A 215 19.05 -50.35 -23.59
N SER A 216 18.07 -51.19 -23.94
CA SER A 216 17.68 -52.46 -23.29
C SER A 216 17.47 -52.52 -21.78
N ASP A 217 16.27 -52.95 -21.34
CA ASP A 217 16.20 -54.09 -20.43
C ASP A 217 14.94 -54.93 -20.62
N GLN A 218 15.21 -56.24 -20.72
CA GLN A 218 14.29 -57.37 -20.78
C GLN A 218 14.15 -57.98 -19.39
N SER A 219 12.94 -58.41 -19.05
CA SER A 219 12.61 -59.54 -18.17
C SER A 219 11.06 -59.57 -18.09
N SER A 220 10.31 -60.66 -17.95
CA SER A 220 10.46 -62.11 -17.92
C SER A 220 9.02 -62.64 -17.84
N THR A 221 8.44 -63.23 -18.89
CA THR A 221 8.21 -64.69 -19.04
C THR A 221 7.69 -65.45 -17.80
N SER A 222 6.38 -65.74 -17.78
CA SER A 222 5.79 -67.08 -17.51
C SER A 222 4.31 -67.06 -17.95
N SER A 223 3.88 -67.84 -18.95
CA SER A 223 3.20 -69.17 -18.85
C SER A 223 2.12 -69.20 -17.76
N TRP A 224 0.85 -69.53 -18.01
CA TRP A 224 0.38 -70.86 -18.41
C TRP A 224 -0.92 -70.83 -19.23
N SER A 225 -1.05 -71.91 -20.01
CA SER A 225 -1.99 -72.20 -21.08
C SER A 225 -3.36 -72.67 -20.59
N HIS A 226 -4.44 -72.16 -21.20
CA HIS A 226 -5.69 -72.93 -21.36
C HIS A 226 -6.30 -72.73 -22.76
N ARG A 227 -6.38 -73.86 -23.47
CA ARG A 227 -7.20 -74.28 -24.63
C ARG A 227 -7.95 -73.21 -25.47
N PRO A 228 -7.77 -73.21 -26.80
CA PRO A 228 -8.55 -72.35 -27.70
C PRO A 228 -9.94 -72.95 -27.99
N SER A 229 -10.97 -72.19 -27.63
CA SER A 229 -12.31 -72.31 -28.22
C SER A 229 -12.29 -71.68 -29.62
N PRO A 230 -13.07 -72.20 -30.60
CA PRO A 230 -13.15 -71.58 -31.93
C PRO A 230 -13.69 -70.15 -31.80
N PRO A 231 -13.08 -69.16 -32.47
CA PRO A 231 -13.55 -67.78 -32.40
C PRO A 231 -14.95 -67.71 -33.05
N PRO A 232 -15.95 -67.09 -32.40
CA PRO A 232 -17.16 -66.68 -33.10
C PRO A 232 -16.74 -65.71 -34.21
N ALA A 233 -17.31 -65.88 -35.41
CA ALA A 233 -17.06 -65.04 -36.57
C ALA A 233 -17.10 -63.56 -36.15
N ARG A 234 -15.93 -62.92 -36.11
CA ARG A 234 -15.83 -61.50 -35.83
C ARG A 234 -16.42 -60.79 -37.06
N PRO A 235 -17.37 -59.86 -36.89
CA PRO A 235 -17.76 -58.99 -37.98
C PRO A 235 -16.50 -58.32 -38.53
N SER A 236 -16.40 -58.26 -39.85
CA SER A 236 -15.25 -57.66 -40.53
C SER A 236 -15.05 -56.23 -40.01
N HIS A 237 -13.80 -55.85 -39.70
CA HIS A 237 -13.48 -54.50 -39.21
C HIS A 237 -13.98 -53.40 -40.18
N ASP A 238 -14.03 -53.70 -41.48
CA ASP A 238 -14.56 -52.81 -42.51
C ASP A 238 -16.07 -52.58 -42.39
N ASP A 239 -16.86 -53.59 -42.01
CA ASP A 239 -18.32 -53.47 -41.82
C ASP A 239 -18.66 -52.64 -40.57
N GLN A 240 -17.76 -52.59 -39.59
CA GLN A 240 -17.95 -51.83 -38.35
C GLN A 240 -17.66 -50.34 -38.57
N MET A 241 -16.63 -50.01 -39.36
CA MET A 241 -16.32 -48.61 -39.72
C MET A 241 -17.38 -47.97 -40.62
N THR A 242 -18.00 -48.73 -41.53
CA THR A 242 -19.11 -48.22 -42.36
C THR A 242 -20.36 -47.97 -41.52
N GLN A 243 -20.72 -48.89 -40.63
CA GLN A 243 -21.85 -48.74 -39.71
C GLN A 243 -21.67 -47.54 -38.76
N ASP A 244 -20.46 -47.31 -38.26
CA ASP A 244 -20.15 -46.15 -37.40
C ASP A 244 -20.26 -44.83 -38.16
N ARG A 245 -19.84 -44.80 -39.44
CA ARG A 245 -19.96 -43.61 -40.30
C ARG A 245 -21.42 -43.29 -40.63
N GLU A 246 -22.23 -44.29 -40.94
CA GLU A 246 -23.67 -44.12 -41.18
C GLU A 246 -24.42 -43.70 -39.91
N ALA A 247 -24.06 -44.25 -38.74
CA ALA A 247 -24.62 -43.83 -37.46
C ALA A 247 -24.24 -42.38 -37.11
N LEU A 248 -23.01 -41.96 -37.42
CA LEU A 248 -22.58 -40.58 -37.27
C LEU A 248 -23.34 -39.65 -38.21
N GLN A 249 -23.48 -40.01 -39.49
CA GLN A 249 -24.23 -39.22 -40.47
C GLN A 249 -25.68 -39.01 -40.01
N ARG A 250 -26.35 -40.09 -39.58
CA ARG A 250 -27.71 -40.00 -39.04
C ARG A 250 -27.81 -39.11 -37.81
N SER A 251 -26.80 -39.11 -36.95
CA SER A 251 -26.75 -38.24 -35.77
C SER A 251 -26.54 -36.77 -36.13
N THR A 252 -25.75 -36.50 -37.18
CA THR A 252 -25.54 -35.14 -37.70
C THR A 252 -26.71 -34.62 -38.52
N GLU A 253 -27.60 -35.48 -39.01
CA GLU A 253 -28.80 -35.10 -39.78
C GLU A 253 -30.08 -35.10 -38.91
N CYS A 254 -30.05 -35.76 -37.75
CA CYS A 254 -31.19 -35.84 -36.83
C CYS A 254 -31.47 -34.48 -36.17
N LYS A 255 -32.62 -33.90 -36.54
CA LYS A 255 -33.05 -32.59 -36.06
C LYS A 255 -33.13 -32.50 -34.54
N GLU A 256 -33.69 -33.49 -33.84
CA GLU A 256 -33.83 -33.38 -32.38
C GLU A 256 -32.46 -33.41 -31.65
N ILE A 257 -31.50 -34.17 -32.17
CA ILE A 257 -30.13 -34.21 -31.62
C ILE A 257 -29.43 -32.86 -31.86
N LEU A 258 -29.59 -32.27 -33.05
CA LEU A 258 -29.04 -30.95 -33.37
C LEU A 258 -29.68 -29.83 -32.55
N ASP A 259 -31.00 -29.86 -32.36
CA ASP A 259 -31.73 -28.86 -31.57
C ASP A 259 -31.28 -28.90 -30.09
N LEU A 260 -31.09 -30.10 -29.52
CA LEU A 260 -30.50 -30.25 -28.19
C LEU A 260 -29.08 -29.70 -28.15
N ARG A 261 -28.27 -29.99 -29.17
CA ARG A 261 -26.89 -29.51 -29.26
C ARG A 261 -26.82 -27.97 -29.27
N MET A 262 -27.71 -27.33 -30.03
CA MET A 262 -27.78 -25.86 -30.09
C MET A 262 -28.09 -25.27 -28.72
N LYS A 263 -29.09 -25.82 -28.00
CA LYS A 263 -29.45 -25.39 -26.65
C LYS A 263 -28.28 -25.49 -25.66
N GLN A 264 -27.51 -26.58 -25.74
CA GLN A 264 -26.32 -26.77 -24.89
C GLN A 264 -25.23 -25.74 -25.21
N LEU A 265 -25.03 -25.39 -26.48
CA LEU A 265 -24.08 -24.35 -26.88
C LEU A 265 -24.53 -22.95 -26.42
N GLU A 266 -25.82 -22.64 -26.49
CA GLU A 266 -26.37 -21.39 -25.95
C GLU A 266 -26.21 -21.31 -24.42
N GLU A 267 -26.47 -22.41 -23.71
CA GLU A 267 -26.26 -22.50 -22.25
C GLU A 267 -24.77 -22.34 -21.89
N LYS A 268 -23.87 -22.92 -22.68
CA LYS A 268 -22.42 -22.70 -22.57
C LYS A 268 -22.05 -21.23 -22.75
N ALA A 269 -22.59 -20.55 -23.76
CA ALA A 269 -22.33 -19.14 -23.99
C ALA A 269 -22.75 -18.29 -22.78
N ARG A 270 -23.98 -18.50 -22.28
CA ARG A 270 -24.48 -17.82 -21.06
C ARG A 270 -23.61 -18.11 -19.84
N PHE A 271 -23.13 -19.34 -19.67
CA PHE A 271 -22.22 -19.70 -18.57
C PHE A 271 -20.90 -18.92 -18.64
N LEU A 272 -20.31 -18.80 -19.84
CA LEU A 272 -19.07 -18.04 -20.04
C LEU A 272 -19.28 -16.55 -19.79
N GLU A 273 -20.37 -15.96 -20.28
CA GLU A 273 -20.75 -14.57 -20.00
C GLU A 273 -20.92 -14.32 -18.50
N TYR A 274 -21.64 -15.21 -17.81
CA TYR A 274 -21.82 -15.16 -16.36
C TYR A 274 -20.49 -15.21 -15.61
N GLN A 275 -19.58 -16.09 -16.02
CA GLN A 275 -18.24 -16.15 -15.45
C GLN A 275 -17.45 -14.85 -15.64
N VAL A 276 -17.44 -14.29 -16.86
CA VAL A 276 -16.76 -13.02 -17.16
C VAL A 276 -17.36 -11.89 -16.32
N PHE A 277 -18.69 -11.86 -16.20
CA PHE A 277 -19.41 -10.89 -15.38
C PHE A 277 -18.98 -10.93 -13.91
N LEU A 278 -18.95 -12.11 -13.28
CA LEU A 278 -18.55 -12.24 -11.87
C LEU A 278 -17.10 -11.82 -11.64
N LEU A 279 -16.17 -12.26 -12.50
CA LEU A 279 -14.76 -11.87 -12.40
C LEU A 279 -14.58 -10.36 -12.60
N SER A 280 -15.31 -9.76 -13.53
CA SER A 280 -15.27 -8.30 -13.78
C SER A 280 -15.81 -7.52 -12.58
N GLN A 281 -16.89 -8.00 -11.95
CA GLN A 281 -17.43 -7.40 -10.74
C GLN A 281 -16.43 -7.47 -9.57
N LEU A 282 -15.79 -8.63 -9.38
CA LEU A 282 -14.77 -8.82 -8.36
C LEU A 282 -13.58 -7.85 -8.58
N HIS A 283 -13.07 -7.77 -9.81
CA HIS A 283 -12.00 -6.83 -10.18
C HIS A 283 -12.40 -5.38 -9.92
N SER A 284 -13.59 -4.97 -10.34
CA SER A 284 -14.09 -3.61 -10.12
C SER A 284 -14.17 -3.26 -8.63
N ARG A 285 -14.60 -4.22 -7.79
CA ARG A 285 -14.63 -4.04 -6.33
C ARG A 285 -13.23 -3.87 -5.74
N ARG A 286 -12.25 -4.68 -6.18
CA ARG A 286 -10.84 -4.56 -5.77
C ARG A 286 -10.28 -3.20 -6.13
N ASP A 287 -10.44 -2.79 -7.38
CA ASP A 287 -9.87 -1.55 -7.89
C ASP A 287 -10.49 -0.35 -7.18
N SER A 288 -11.82 -0.35 -7.00
CA SER A 288 -12.52 0.66 -6.19
C SER A 288 -12.04 0.71 -4.74
N ALA A 289 -11.76 -0.44 -4.12
CA ALA A 289 -11.24 -0.50 -2.76
C ALA A 289 -9.81 0.06 -2.67
N LYS A 290 -8.95 -0.26 -3.65
CA LYS A 290 -7.58 0.29 -3.73
C LYS A 290 -7.60 1.79 -3.98
N ASP A 291 -8.45 2.28 -4.88
CA ASP A 291 -8.53 3.70 -5.21
C ASP A 291 -9.01 4.52 -4.01
N ARG A 292 -10.07 4.07 -3.31
CA ARG A 292 -10.54 4.72 -2.07
C ARG A 292 -9.42 4.79 -1.03
N ARG A 293 -8.68 3.70 -0.87
CA ARG A 293 -7.55 3.64 0.08
C ARG A 293 -6.43 4.58 -0.32
N ARG A 294 -6.02 4.59 -1.59
CA ARG A 294 -5.00 5.53 -2.10
C ARG A 294 -5.40 6.98 -1.85
N VAL A 295 -6.64 7.37 -2.16
CA VAL A 295 -7.12 8.74 -1.94
C VAL A 295 -7.07 9.13 -0.46
N ASP A 296 -7.55 8.28 0.44
CA ASP A 296 -7.48 8.54 1.88
C ASP A 296 -6.04 8.64 2.40
N GLN A 297 -5.16 7.78 1.87
CA GLN A 297 -3.75 7.69 2.21
C GLN A 297 -2.96 8.92 1.72
N ASP A 298 -3.19 9.35 0.48
CA ASP A 298 -2.59 10.55 -0.10
C ASP A 298 -3.00 11.80 0.68
N ARG A 299 -4.28 11.89 1.10
CA ARG A 299 -4.76 12.97 1.96
C ARG A 299 -4.00 13.03 3.28
N ILE A 300 -3.79 11.87 3.93
CA ILE A 300 -3.06 11.80 5.20
C ILE A 300 -1.60 12.20 5.00
N ILE A 301 -0.93 11.71 3.96
CA ILE A 301 0.47 12.10 3.67
C ILE A 301 0.57 13.60 3.42
N ALA A 302 -0.33 14.16 2.60
CA ALA A 302 -0.35 15.59 2.31
C ALA A 302 -0.51 16.42 3.60
N GLU A 303 -1.42 16.03 4.50
CA GLU A 303 -1.60 16.69 5.80
C GLU A 303 -0.33 16.61 6.67
N HIS A 304 0.40 15.48 6.63
CA HIS A 304 1.65 15.33 7.36
C HIS A 304 2.80 16.16 6.78
N ILE A 305 2.86 16.30 5.45
CA ILE A 305 3.81 17.18 4.76
C ILE A 305 3.52 18.63 5.13
N GLU A 306 2.26 19.07 5.07
CA GLU A 306 1.85 20.43 5.45
C GLU A 306 2.21 20.74 6.91
N LYS A 307 1.94 19.80 7.83
CA LYS A 307 2.34 19.93 9.24
C LYS A 307 3.86 19.99 9.43
N ARG A 308 4.63 19.24 8.65
CA ARG A 308 6.10 19.31 8.66
C ARG A 308 6.55 20.70 8.23
N ASP A 309 6.05 21.17 7.09
CA ASP A 309 6.48 22.42 6.48
C ASP A 309 6.12 23.61 7.40
N HIS A 310 4.90 23.65 7.93
CA HIS A 310 4.50 24.64 8.94
C HIS A 310 5.38 24.60 10.20
N ALA A 311 5.78 23.42 10.68
CA ALA A 311 6.65 23.30 11.85
C ALA A 311 8.07 23.81 11.57
N VAL A 312 8.56 23.64 10.33
CA VAL A 312 9.85 24.21 9.89
C VAL A 312 9.75 25.73 9.82
N GLU A 313 8.72 26.27 9.17
CA GLU A 313 8.48 27.72 9.07
C GLU A 313 8.40 28.39 10.45
N GLU A 314 7.67 27.79 11.39
CA GLU A 314 7.53 28.31 12.75
C GLU A 314 8.86 28.28 13.52
N LEU A 315 9.69 27.25 13.29
CA LEU A 315 11.03 27.16 13.89
C LEU A 315 11.95 28.23 13.30
N GLU A 316 11.96 28.41 11.98
CA GLU A 316 12.77 29.42 11.28
C GLU A 316 12.38 30.84 11.69
N ALA A 317 11.08 31.12 11.85
CA ALA A 317 10.59 32.42 12.33
C ALA A 317 11.14 32.76 13.72
N ARG A 318 11.12 31.80 14.66
CA ARG A 318 11.70 31.97 16.00
C ARG A 318 13.22 32.17 15.94
N GLN A 319 13.90 31.44 15.06
CA GLN A 319 15.36 31.56 14.87
C GLN A 319 15.75 32.94 14.34
N LEU A 320 14.99 33.50 13.41
CA LEU A 320 15.17 34.86 12.91
C LEU A 320 14.95 35.90 14.01
N GLU A 321 13.92 35.73 14.85
CA GLU A 321 13.67 36.62 16.00
C GLU A 321 14.85 36.61 17.00
N GLU A 322 15.41 35.44 17.29
CA GLU A 322 16.60 35.29 18.14
C GLU A 322 17.84 35.97 17.52
N GLU A 323 18.04 35.84 16.21
CA GLU A 323 19.13 36.52 15.50
C GLU A 323 18.99 38.04 15.54
N MET A 324 17.78 38.56 15.26
CA MET A 324 17.51 39.99 15.31
C MET A 324 17.80 40.57 16.69
N LYS A 325 17.35 39.89 17.75
CA LYS A 325 17.60 40.31 19.13
C LYS A 325 19.09 40.35 19.46
N ILE A 326 19.86 39.34 19.07
CA ILE A 326 21.31 39.31 19.32
C ILE A 326 22.02 40.42 18.54
N GLN A 327 21.55 40.75 17.35
CA GLN A 327 22.10 41.85 16.56
C GLN A 327 21.85 43.20 17.23
N GLU A 328 20.64 43.46 17.73
CA GLU A 328 20.32 44.67 18.49
C GLU A 328 21.20 44.80 19.75
N GLU A 329 21.41 43.71 20.48
CA GLU A 329 22.30 43.67 21.64
C GLU A 329 23.75 44.01 21.26
N HIS A 330 24.27 43.43 20.17
CA HIS A 330 25.60 43.74 19.66
C HIS A 330 25.74 45.21 19.24
N ASP A 331 24.73 45.79 18.61
CA ASP A 331 24.73 47.20 18.19
C ASP A 331 24.67 48.15 19.40
N LEU A 332 23.96 47.78 20.46
CA LEU A 332 23.97 48.51 21.73
C LEU A 332 25.35 48.46 22.39
N GLU A 333 25.98 47.29 22.43
CA GLU A 333 27.32 47.09 22.99
C GLU A 333 28.38 47.91 22.24
N LYS A 334 28.35 47.89 20.90
CA LYS A 334 29.22 48.71 20.05
C LYS A 334 29.07 50.20 20.34
N ARG A 335 27.82 50.69 20.43
CA ARG A 335 27.55 52.09 20.77
C ARG A 335 28.05 52.46 22.16
N ALA A 336 27.91 51.56 23.13
CA ALA A 336 28.41 51.78 24.49
C ALA A 336 29.95 51.86 24.53
N VAL A 337 30.66 50.97 23.81
CA VAL A 337 32.13 51.01 23.70
C VAL A 337 32.60 52.29 23.02
N LEU A 338 31.96 52.69 21.92
CA LEU A 338 32.29 53.94 21.21
C LEU A 338 32.06 55.18 22.08
N PHE A 339 30.95 55.22 22.83
CA PHE A 339 30.69 56.33 23.76
C PHE A 339 31.75 56.41 24.86
N ARG A 340 32.12 55.26 25.43
CA ARG A 340 33.18 55.17 26.44
C ARG A 340 34.54 55.59 25.90
N LEU A 341 34.91 55.13 24.69
CA LEU A 341 36.12 55.54 23.99
C LEU A 341 36.15 57.05 23.80
N ARG A 342 35.09 57.64 23.25
CA ARG A 342 34.99 59.10 23.05
C ARG A 342 35.14 59.87 24.35
N HIS A 343 34.53 59.39 25.43
CA HIS A 343 34.66 60.01 26.75
C HIS A 343 36.11 59.94 27.28
N MET A 344 36.77 58.79 27.13
CA MET A 344 38.17 58.59 27.54
C MET A 344 39.15 59.39 26.67
N GLU A 345 38.90 59.48 25.36
CA GLU A 345 39.65 60.33 24.44
C GLU A 345 39.54 61.80 24.86
N ALA A 346 38.32 62.29 25.10
CA ALA A 346 38.08 63.66 25.53
C ALA A 346 38.76 63.97 26.88
N TYR A 347 38.77 62.99 27.80
CA TYR A 347 39.46 63.10 29.08
C TYR A 347 40.99 63.19 28.92
N CYS A 348 41.59 62.34 28.09
CA CYS A 348 43.04 62.33 27.87
C CYS A 348 43.54 63.51 27.01
N GLN A 349 42.68 64.10 26.17
CA GLN A 349 43.02 65.21 25.27
C GLN A 349 42.82 66.61 25.89
N ASN A 350 41.93 66.76 26.88
CA ASN A 350 41.62 68.05 27.52
C ASN A 350 42.00 68.03 29.02
N PRO A 351 43.29 68.13 29.38
CA PRO A 351 43.74 68.07 30.78
C PRO A 351 43.28 69.26 31.64
N THR A 352 42.95 70.40 31.02
CA THR A 352 42.51 71.62 31.72
C THR A 352 40.99 71.78 31.60
N PRO A 353 40.23 71.97 32.70
CA PRO A 353 38.81 72.32 32.58
C PRO A 353 38.67 73.60 31.76
N PRO A 354 37.65 73.73 30.89
CA PRO A 354 37.42 74.97 30.16
C PRO A 354 37.31 76.10 31.18
N THR A 355 38.13 77.13 31.02
CA THR A 355 38.10 78.34 31.84
C THR A 355 36.65 78.84 31.82
N THR A 356 35.95 78.68 32.94
CA THR A 356 34.59 79.20 33.06
C THR A 356 34.65 80.69 32.72
N PRO A 357 33.86 81.19 31.75
CA PRO A 357 33.83 82.61 31.47
C PRO A 357 33.43 83.31 32.76
N VAL A 358 34.35 84.09 33.30
CA VAL A 358 34.13 84.93 34.47
C VAL A 358 32.98 85.86 34.12
N ASP A 359 31.82 85.64 34.72
CA ASP A 359 30.67 86.53 34.61
C ASP A 359 31.02 87.83 35.35
N VAL A 360 31.37 88.87 34.59
CA VAL A 360 32.00 90.12 35.07
C VAL A 360 31.02 91.01 35.87
N THR A 361 29.85 90.50 36.26
CA THR A 361 28.77 91.32 36.86
C THR A 361 28.48 91.04 38.33
N SER A 362 29.17 90.12 39.00
CA SER A 362 29.00 89.91 40.45
C SER A 362 30.28 90.24 41.23
N GLY A 363 30.36 91.50 41.69
CA GLY A 363 31.38 92.00 42.61
C GLY A 363 31.29 91.36 43.99
N ARG A 364 31.67 90.08 44.09
CA ARG A 364 31.83 89.37 45.35
C ARG A 364 33.20 88.69 45.34
N THR A 365 34.06 89.10 46.27
CA THR A 365 35.38 88.55 46.54
C THR A 365 35.26 87.08 46.97
N SER A 366 35.10 86.20 45.99
CA SER A 366 35.09 84.76 46.20
C SER A 366 36.52 84.26 46.09
N VAL A 367 37.05 83.81 47.23
CA VAL A 367 38.35 83.16 47.38
C VAL A 367 38.54 82.14 46.24
N GLU A 368 39.50 82.40 45.35
CA GLU A 368 39.97 81.45 44.35
C GLU A 368 40.54 80.24 45.09
N VAL A 369 39.72 79.19 45.23
CA VAL A 369 40.23 77.86 45.51
C VAL A 369 40.66 77.32 44.14
N PRO A 370 41.97 77.17 43.84
CA PRO A 370 42.41 76.58 42.59
C PRO A 370 41.83 75.17 42.50
N LEU A 371 40.93 74.96 41.54
CA LEU A 371 40.40 73.64 41.24
C LEU A 371 41.59 72.72 40.94
N PRO A 372 41.67 71.51 41.52
CA PRO A 372 42.79 70.61 41.30
C PRO A 372 43.02 70.36 39.81
N GLU A 373 44.21 70.71 39.32
CA GLU A 373 44.64 70.44 37.95
C GLU A 373 44.57 68.92 37.71
N ARG A 374 43.80 68.50 36.71
CA ARG A 374 43.64 67.09 36.37
C ARG A 374 44.89 66.63 35.62
N LYS A 375 45.78 65.89 36.30
CA LYS A 375 46.94 65.25 35.66
C LYS A 375 46.52 63.90 35.08
N VAL A 376 46.49 63.81 33.74
CA VAL A 376 46.33 62.55 33.02
C VAL A 376 47.55 61.67 33.31
N THR A 377 47.32 60.45 33.79
CA THR A 377 48.38 59.52 34.17
C THR A 377 48.68 58.52 33.05
N GLU A 378 49.87 57.90 33.06
CA GLU A 378 50.22 56.83 32.11
C GLU A 378 49.21 55.67 32.13
N LYS A 379 48.62 55.40 33.31
CA LYS A 379 47.54 54.43 33.49
C LYS A 379 46.30 54.76 32.65
N ASP A 380 45.98 56.03 32.45
CA ASP A 380 44.82 56.46 31.66
C ASP A 380 45.03 56.20 30.16
N TYR A 381 46.24 56.43 29.66
CA TYR A 381 46.62 56.05 28.29
C TYR A 381 46.61 54.53 28.08
N HIS A 382 47.07 53.76 29.07
CA HIS A 382 46.97 52.30 29.02
C HIS A 382 45.51 51.82 28.95
N ASN A 383 44.64 52.39 29.78
CA ASN A 383 43.21 52.08 29.75
C ASN A 383 42.57 52.44 28.40
N LEU A 384 42.95 53.58 27.79
CA LEU A 384 42.49 53.98 26.47
C LEU A 384 42.95 52.99 25.39
N ALA A 385 44.23 52.58 25.42
CA ALA A 385 44.76 51.56 24.50
C ALA A 385 44.04 50.22 24.67
N GLN A 386 43.68 49.84 25.90
CA GLN A 386 42.88 48.65 26.17
C GLN A 386 41.49 48.75 25.53
N GLN A 387 40.80 49.89 25.66
CA GLN A 387 39.47 50.09 25.07
C GLN A 387 39.50 49.99 23.52
N TYR A 388 40.57 50.45 22.87
CA TYR A 388 40.71 50.24 21.42
C TYR A 388 40.84 48.77 21.05
N ARG A 389 41.59 47.97 21.83
CA ARG A 389 41.68 46.52 21.61
C ARG A 389 40.34 45.83 21.80
N GLU A 390 39.56 46.24 22.81
CA GLU A 390 38.20 45.74 23.03
C GLU A 390 37.30 46.05 21.83
N ARG A 391 37.35 47.28 21.32
CA ARG A 391 36.63 47.67 20.09
C ARG A 391 37.02 46.80 18.89
N ASP A 392 38.31 46.59 18.66
CA ASP A 392 38.78 45.86 17.47
C ASP A 392 38.46 44.36 17.56
N ALA A 393 38.44 43.79 18.78
CA ALA A 393 38.07 42.40 19.03
C ALA A 393 36.54 42.17 18.96
N MET A 394 35.72 43.19 19.20
CA MET A 394 34.26 43.08 19.28
C MET A 394 33.64 42.45 18.04
N ASP A 395 33.99 42.93 16.84
CA ASP A 395 33.39 42.44 15.60
C ASP A 395 33.67 40.96 15.36
N THR A 396 34.89 40.51 15.67
CA THR A 396 35.27 39.10 15.56
C THR A 396 34.48 38.25 16.57
N LEU A 397 34.33 38.73 17.80
CA LEU A 397 33.56 38.04 18.84
C LEU A 397 32.07 37.95 18.46
N HIS A 398 31.45 39.06 18.09
CA HIS A 398 30.05 39.12 17.66
C HIS A 398 29.77 38.20 16.46
N LYS A 399 30.65 38.22 15.45
CA LYS A 399 30.56 37.33 14.28
C LYS A 399 30.67 35.86 14.68
N SER A 400 31.62 35.51 15.56
CA SER A 400 31.77 34.13 16.02
C SER A 400 30.53 33.63 16.77
N LYS A 401 29.91 34.50 17.60
CA LYS A 401 28.69 34.20 18.36
C LYS A 401 27.51 33.93 17.42
N ILE A 402 27.30 34.76 16.40
CA ILE A 402 26.25 34.56 15.37
C ILE A 402 26.48 33.25 14.61
N ASN A 403 27.73 32.95 14.22
CA ASN A 403 28.05 31.71 13.50
C ASN A 403 27.73 30.45 14.32
N VAL A 404 28.03 30.45 15.61
CA VAL A 404 27.70 29.33 16.51
C VAL A 404 26.19 29.18 16.65
N LEU A 405 25.45 30.28 16.76
CA LEU A 405 23.98 30.26 16.81
C LEU A 405 23.40 29.65 15.53
N ARG A 406 23.79 30.16 14.36
CA ARG A 406 23.39 29.62 13.05
C ARG A 406 23.70 28.14 12.90
N GLY A 407 24.88 27.72 13.36
CA GLY A 407 25.25 26.30 13.35
C GLY A 407 24.34 25.43 14.21
N LYS A 408 23.88 25.93 15.36
CA LYS A 408 22.89 25.23 16.21
C LYS A 408 21.51 25.21 15.58
N GLN A 409 21.07 26.35 15.04
CA GLN A 409 19.79 26.53 14.37
C GLN A 409 19.65 25.61 13.16
N LYS A 410 20.68 25.56 12.29
CA LYS A 410 20.73 24.64 11.14
C LYS A 410 20.54 23.18 11.56
N ARG A 411 21.26 22.72 12.60
CA ARG A 411 21.11 21.34 13.11
C ARG A 411 19.73 21.08 13.70
N ALA A 412 19.10 22.09 14.32
CA ALA A 412 17.76 21.96 14.86
C ALA A 412 16.72 21.75 13.75
N VAL A 413 16.81 22.52 12.66
CA VAL A 413 15.95 22.35 11.47
C VAL A 413 16.17 20.98 10.83
N GLU A 414 17.43 20.60 10.59
CA GLU A 414 17.78 19.29 10.00
C GLU A 414 17.22 18.12 10.82
N ASN A 415 17.38 18.15 12.15
CA ASN A 415 16.83 17.11 13.02
C ASN A 415 15.30 17.07 13.03
N LEU A 416 14.63 18.22 12.93
CA LEU A 416 13.18 18.30 12.84
C LEU A 416 12.70 17.68 11.51
N MET A 417 13.31 18.06 10.39
CA MET A 417 13.00 17.51 9.07
C MET A 417 13.20 16.00 9.04
N ASN A 418 14.38 15.52 9.46
CA ASN A 418 14.67 14.09 9.50
C ASN A 418 13.66 13.29 10.34
N ARG A 419 13.23 13.83 11.49
CA ARG A 419 12.19 13.18 12.31
C ARG A 419 10.85 13.10 11.56
N ARG A 420 10.44 14.17 10.90
CA ARG A 420 9.18 14.22 10.15
C ARG A 420 9.20 13.33 8.91
N ASP A 421 10.32 13.27 8.21
CA ASP A 421 10.50 12.41 7.04
C ASP A 421 10.41 10.93 7.42
N LEU A 422 11.00 10.52 8.56
CA LEU A 422 10.85 9.16 9.10
C LEU A 422 9.39 8.83 9.47
N GLU A 423 8.62 9.81 9.95
CA GLU A 423 7.19 9.64 10.23
C GLU A 423 6.40 9.40 8.93
N ILE A 424 6.69 10.17 7.87
CA ILE A 424 6.07 10.02 6.54
C ILE A 424 6.45 8.68 5.90
N GLU A 425 7.73 8.32 5.89
CA GLU A 425 8.20 7.03 5.34
C GLU A 425 7.56 5.84 6.07
N LYS A 426 7.32 5.98 7.38
CA LYS A 426 6.58 4.97 8.14
C LYS A 426 5.14 4.84 7.65
N LEU A 427 4.45 5.97 7.44
CA LEU A 427 3.09 5.96 6.89
C LEU A 427 3.07 5.30 5.52
N GLU A 428 3.94 5.67 4.59
CA GLU A 428 4.04 5.05 3.26
C GLU A 428 4.25 3.53 3.33
N ARG A 429 5.11 3.04 4.23
CA ARG A 429 5.30 1.59 4.45
C ARG A 429 4.04 0.91 4.97
N ASP A 430 3.30 1.55 5.87
CA ASP A 430 2.06 0.99 6.40
C ASP A 430 0.95 1.00 5.32
N GLN A 431 0.93 2.03 4.45
CA GLN A 431 0.04 2.10 3.29
C GLN A 431 0.29 0.97 2.29
N GLN A 432 1.55 0.70 1.97
CA GLN A 432 1.91 -0.39 1.07
C GLN A 432 1.47 -1.76 1.61
N LYS A 433 1.53 -1.96 2.94
CA LYS A 433 1.02 -3.18 3.58
C LYS A 433 -0.50 -3.28 3.47
N GLU A 434 -1.23 -2.19 3.65
CA GLU A 434 -2.69 -2.17 3.48
C GLU A 434 -3.11 -2.50 2.05
N LEU A 435 -2.43 -1.93 1.04
CA LEU A 435 -2.70 -2.27 -0.36
C LEU A 435 -2.39 -3.74 -0.66
N ALA A 436 -1.29 -4.28 -0.13
CA ALA A 436 -0.96 -5.69 -0.27
C ALA A 436 -1.97 -6.61 0.45
N ALA A 437 -2.54 -6.18 1.57
CA ALA A 437 -3.60 -6.92 2.26
C ALA A 437 -4.87 -7.03 1.41
N ILE A 438 -5.26 -5.94 0.71
CA ILE A 438 -6.40 -5.95 -0.22
C ILE A 438 -6.14 -6.92 -1.38
N ASP A 439 -4.92 -6.92 -1.94
CA ASP A 439 -4.55 -7.84 -3.01
C ASP A 439 -4.58 -9.30 -2.54
N SER A 440 -4.12 -9.58 -1.31
CA SER A 440 -4.18 -10.92 -0.72
C SER A 440 -5.61 -11.39 -0.45
N GLU A 441 -6.48 -10.51 0.05
CA GLU A 441 -7.90 -10.81 0.29
C GLU A 441 -8.60 -11.09 -1.04
N TYR A 442 -8.36 -10.25 -2.06
CA TYR A 442 -8.88 -10.44 -3.41
C TYR A 442 -8.45 -11.77 -4.01
N ALA A 443 -7.17 -12.14 -3.91
CA ALA A 443 -6.67 -13.41 -4.44
C ALA A 443 -7.37 -14.61 -3.79
N SER A 444 -7.70 -14.52 -2.50
CA SER A 444 -8.49 -15.55 -1.82
C SER A 444 -9.93 -15.61 -2.36
N GLN A 445 -10.59 -14.46 -2.51
CA GLN A 445 -11.95 -14.38 -3.06
C GLN A 445 -12.01 -14.88 -4.51
N GLU A 446 -11.03 -14.53 -5.34
CA GLU A 446 -10.92 -14.99 -6.73
C GLU A 446 -10.72 -16.51 -6.77
N HIS A 447 -9.86 -17.06 -5.92
CA HIS A 447 -9.66 -18.49 -5.85
C HIS A 447 -10.94 -19.24 -5.47
N GLN A 448 -11.65 -18.77 -4.45
CA GLN A 448 -12.96 -19.32 -4.06
C GLN A 448 -13.98 -19.21 -5.19
N LEU A 449 -14.01 -18.06 -5.88
CA LEU A 449 -14.86 -17.80 -7.04
C LEU A 449 -14.54 -18.71 -8.24
N LEU A 450 -13.29 -19.12 -8.42
CA LEU A 450 -12.92 -20.07 -9.47
C LEU A 450 -13.27 -21.51 -9.09
N MET A 451 -13.16 -21.87 -7.81
CA MET A 451 -13.50 -23.20 -7.31
C MET A 451 -15.01 -23.50 -7.38
N GLY A 452 -15.88 -22.55 -7.02
CA GLY A 452 -17.32 -22.75 -7.21
C GLY A 452 -17.73 -22.76 -8.68
N LEU A 453 -17.09 -21.94 -9.53
CA LEU A 453 -17.34 -21.96 -10.99
C LEU A 453 -16.89 -23.28 -11.64
N SER A 454 -15.77 -23.85 -11.20
CA SER A 454 -15.32 -25.16 -11.70
C SER A 454 -16.27 -26.29 -11.31
N THR A 455 -16.81 -26.24 -10.09
CA THR A 455 -17.82 -27.18 -9.61
C THR A 455 -19.10 -27.09 -10.45
N ARG A 456 -19.62 -25.87 -10.69
CA ARG A 456 -20.80 -25.64 -11.54
C ARG A 456 -20.57 -26.07 -12.99
N LYS A 457 -19.39 -25.76 -13.54
CA LYS A 457 -19.00 -26.23 -14.88
C LYS A 457 -19.04 -27.75 -14.97
N ALA A 458 -18.44 -28.46 -14.01
CA ALA A 458 -18.42 -29.93 -14.01
C ALA A 458 -19.84 -30.52 -13.96
N ARG A 459 -20.70 -29.93 -13.12
CA ARG A 459 -22.12 -30.30 -13.00
C ARG A 459 -22.90 -30.07 -14.31
N LEU A 460 -22.75 -28.89 -14.89
CA LEU A 460 -23.35 -28.51 -16.17
C LEU A 460 -22.95 -29.46 -17.31
N GLU A 461 -21.66 -29.77 -17.43
CA GLU A 461 -21.17 -30.72 -18.43
C GLU A 461 -21.70 -32.15 -18.20
N ALA A 462 -21.79 -32.60 -16.95
CA ALA A 462 -22.37 -33.91 -16.62
C ALA A 462 -23.85 -34.01 -17.02
N ARG A 463 -24.62 -32.93 -16.78
CA ARG A 463 -26.01 -32.82 -17.24
C ARG A 463 -26.10 -32.88 -18.76
N TRP A 464 -25.28 -32.13 -19.48
CA TRP A 464 -25.27 -32.15 -20.95
C TRP A 464 -24.95 -33.53 -21.54
N ARG A 465 -23.97 -34.26 -20.97
CA ARG A 465 -23.67 -35.64 -21.38
C ARG A 465 -24.85 -36.58 -21.15
N THR A 466 -25.52 -36.45 -20.00
CA THR A 466 -26.70 -37.26 -19.68
C THR A 466 -27.86 -36.97 -20.64
N GLN A 467 -28.16 -35.69 -20.89
CA GLN A 467 -29.18 -35.28 -21.85
C GLN A 467 -28.89 -35.77 -23.27
N ALA A 468 -27.64 -35.67 -23.74
CA ALA A 468 -27.23 -36.17 -25.05
C ALA A 468 -27.41 -37.69 -25.17
N THR A 469 -27.12 -38.44 -24.09
CA THR A 469 -27.33 -39.90 -24.04
C THR A 469 -28.81 -40.25 -24.05
N ILE A 470 -29.63 -39.57 -23.24
CA ILE A 470 -31.09 -39.72 -23.21
C ILE A 470 -31.67 -39.51 -24.62
N GLN A 471 -31.32 -38.39 -25.26
CA GLN A 471 -31.89 -38.03 -26.55
C GLN A 471 -31.49 -39.04 -27.64
N ARG A 472 -30.23 -39.48 -27.65
CA ARG A 472 -29.77 -40.54 -28.56
C ARG A 472 -30.56 -41.82 -28.37
N THR A 473 -30.68 -42.31 -27.13
CA THR A 473 -31.43 -43.54 -26.83
C THR A 473 -32.92 -43.41 -27.15
N ARG A 474 -33.52 -42.22 -27.01
CA ARG A 474 -34.90 -41.96 -27.49
C ARG A 474 -35.01 -42.15 -28.99
N MET A 475 -34.09 -41.55 -29.77
CA MET A 475 -34.09 -41.69 -31.23
C MET A 475 -33.87 -43.14 -31.67
N GLU A 476 -32.92 -43.86 -31.05
CA GLU A 476 -32.67 -45.28 -31.35
C GLU A 476 -33.90 -46.17 -31.10
N LYS A 477 -34.64 -45.91 -30.01
CA LYS A 477 -35.87 -46.64 -29.71
C LYS A 477 -37.01 -46.30 -30.69
N MET A 478 -37.07 -45.08 -31.19
CA MET A 478 -38.12 -44.64 -32.12
C MET A 478 -37.88 -45.11 -33.56
N THR A 479 -36.64 -45.05 -34.06
CA THR A 479 -36.32 -45.43 -35.45
C THR A 479 -35.89 -46.89 -35.59
N GLY A 480 -35.48 -47.54 -34.50
CA GLY A 480 -34.90 -48.90 -34.51
C GLY A 480 -33.45 -48.94 -35.01
N GLU A 481 -32.82 -47.76 -35.11
CA GLU A 481 -31.61 -47.52 -35.87
C GLU A 481 -30.56 -46.89 -34.95
N ARG A 482 -29.29 -47.34 -35.00
CA ARG A 482 -28.25 -46.85 -34.07
C ARG A 482 -27.81 -45.43 -34.38
N PHE A 483 -27.55 -44.61 -33.36
CA PHE A 483 -27.01 -43.26 -33.51
C PHE A 483 -25.62 -43.19 -32.84
N ALA A 484 -24.69 -42.45 -33.44
CA ALA A 484 -23.36 -42.27 -32.88
C ALA A 484 -23.33 -41.12 -31.85
N PRO A 485 -22.42 -41.17 -30.86
CA PRO A 485 -22.14 -40.02 -30.01
C PRO A 485 -21.56 -38.86 -30.81
N LEU A 486 -22.18 -37.67 -30.69
CA LEU A 486 -21.55 -36.42 -31.10
C LEU A 486 -20.48 -36.00 -30.08
N PRO A 487 -19.45 -35.22 -30.48
CA PRO A 487 -18.40 -34.74 -29.58
C PRO A 487 -19.01 -33.97 -28.40
N ASP A 488 -18.57 -34.21 -27.16
CA ASP A 488 -19.16 -33.55 -25.98
C ASP A 488 -19.10 -32.01 -26.05
N VAL A 489 -20.13 -31.32 -25.55
CA VAL A 489 -20.01 -29.89 -25.24
C VAL A 489 -19.16 -29.79 -23.98
N THR A 490 -17.96 -29.26 -24.12
CA THR A 490 -17.08 -28.94 -22.99
C THR A 490 -16.86 -27.44 -22.95
N VAL A 491 -16.77 -26.89 -21.74
CA VAL A 491 -16.44 -25.47 -21.54
C VAL A 491 -14.92 -25.38 -21.54
N GLN A 492 -14.28 -25.17 -22.69
CA GLN A 492 -12.83 -25.05 -22.74
C GLN A 492 -12.38 -23.68 -22.28
N GLU A 493 -11.22 -23.62 -21.63
CA GLU A 493 -10.64 -22.38 -21.13
C GLU A 493 -10.08 -21.49 -22.25
N SER A 494 -9.77 -22.08 -23.41
CA SER A 494 -9.41 -21.36 -24.64
C SER A 494 -10.52 -20.44 -25.13
N ASP A 495 -11.78 -20.82 -24.95
CA ASP A 495 -12.94 -20.07 -25.42
C ASP A 495 -13.10 -18.73 -24.67
N ARG A 496 -12.45 -18.58 -23.50
CA ARG A 496 -12.41 -17.29 -22.76
C ARG A 496 -11.57 -16.23 -23.46
N LYS A 497 -10.51 -16.62 -24.17
CA LYS A 497 -9.58 -15.65 -24.79
C LYS A 497 -10.22 -14.97 -26.00
N ASP A 498 -11.01 -15.71 -26.76
CA ASP A 498 -11.67 -15.18 -27.96
C ASP A 498 -12.78 -14.18 -27.58
N ALA A 499 -13.55 -14.46 -26.51
CA ALA A 499 -14.57 -13.54 -26.00
C ALA A 499 -13.98 -12.24 -25.40
N ALA A 500 -12.79 -12.31 -24.78
CA ALA A 500 -12.12 -11.14 -24.21
C ALA A 500 -11.51 -10.24 -25.28
N CYS A 501 -11.07 -10.79 -26.42
CA CYS A 501 -10.50 -10.00 -27.52
C CYS A 501 -11.56 -9.29 -28.39
N GLU A 502 -12.83 -9.72 -28.36
CA GLU A 502 -13.91 -9.03 -29.08
C GLU A 502 -14.54 -7.88 -28.28
N SER A 503 -14.26 -7.78 -26.97
CA SER A 503 -14.87 -6.80 -26.07
C SER A 503 -13.97 -5.62 -25.65
N GLY A 504 -12.71 -5.61 -26.09
CA GLY A 504 -11.73 -4.53 -25.84
C GLY A 504 -11.37 -3.80 -27.11
#